data_AF-A0A0E4BX15-F1
#
_entry.id   AF-A0A0E4BX15-F1
#
_cell.length_a   1.000
_cell.length_b   1.000
_cell.length_c   1.000
_cell.angle_alpha   90.00
_cell.angle_beta   90.00
_cell.angle_gamma   90.00
#
_symmetry.space_group_name_H-M   'P 1'
#
loop_
_entity.id
_entity.type
_entity.pdbx_description
1 polymer ?
#
loop_
_entity_poly.entity_id
_entity_poly.type
_entity_poly.pdbx_seq_one_letter_code
_entity_poly.pdbx_strand_id
1 'polypeptide(L)'
;MKRPIEAWNKDHTLRSAIAVSAVPVYQEIARRIGQERMQKYVDLLDYGNRDVGGGIDQFWLTGNLRIDPVEQVDFVDRLRRRALPISKRSQDLVADILPVTKVGDSVIRAKSGLLGAERGEPSLGWMVGWAEKGEAHTVFALNMDCTEPRLVGERMPVTQACLAEIGAV
;
A
#
# COMPACT_ATOMS: atom_id res chain seq x y z
N MET A 1 -10.84 24.38 -3.69
CA MET A 1 -11.11 23.74 -2.39
C MET A 1 -9.79 23.25 -1.84
N LYS A 2 -9.41 23.63 -0.61
CA LYS A 2 -8.14 23.20 0.04
C LYS A 2 -8.39 21.93 0.86
N ARG A 3 -7.51 20.93 0.74
CA ARG A 3 -7.56 19.65 1.46
C ARG A 3 -6.76 19.72 2.76
N PRO A 4 -7.05 18.86 3.77
CA PRO A 4 -6.42 18.93 5.09
C PRO A 4 -4.94 18.55 5.09
N ILE A 5 -4.49 17.70 4.16
CA ILE A 5 -3.07 17.35 4.00
C ILE A 5 -2.47 18.25 2.92
N GLU A 6 -1.54 19.12 3.31
CA GLU A 6 -0.94 20.10 2.40
C GLU A 6 -0.29 19.44 1.17
N ALA A 7 0.35 18.28 1.36
CA ALA A 7 0.98 17.52 0.28
C ALA A 7 0.00 17.06 -0.82
N TRP A 8 -1.32 17.07 -0.57
CA TRP A 8 -2.38 16.73 -1.54
C TRP A 8 -2.86 17.93 -2.36
N ASN A 9 -2.44 19.15 -2.04
CA ASN A 9 -2.91 20.40 -2.65
C ASN A 9 -2.05 20.83 -3.85
N LYS A 10 -1.72 19.88 -4.72
CA LYS A 10 -1.03 20.12 -5.98
C LYS A 10 -1.43 19.08 -7.03
N ASP A 11 -1.04 19.33 -8.28
CA ASP A 11 -1.20 18.35 -9.34
C ASP A 11 -0.28 17.15 -9.10
N HIS A 12 -0.83 15.95 -9.30
CA HIS A 12 -0.15 14.70 -9.03
C HIS A 12 -0.07 13.81 -10.27
N THR A 13 1.09 13.20 -10.45
CA THR A 13 1.22 11.94 -11.20
C THR A 13 0.92 10.77 -10.26
N LEU A 14 0.75 9.55 -10.79
CA LEU A 14 0.61 8.37 -9.93
C LEU A 14 1.80 8.20 -8.97
N ARG A 15 3.02 8.53 -9.43
CA ARG A 15 4.25 8.50 -8.63
C ARG A 15 4.22 9.49 -7.47
N SER A 16 3.79 10.73 -7.68
CA SER A 16 3.72 11.69 -6.57
C SER A 16 2.51 11.42 -5.67
N ALA A 17 1.40 10.91 -6.21
CA ALA A 17 0.21 10.55 -5.43
C ALA A 17 0.45 9.37 -4.49
N ILE A 18 1.12 8.30 -4.95
CA ILE A 18 1.39 7.11 -4.11
C ILE A 18 2.32 7.45 -2.95
N ALA A 19 3.31 8.31 -3.18
CA ALA A 19 4.30 8.71 -2.18
C ALA A 19 3.70 9.48 -1.00
N VAL A 20 2.71 10.34 -1.26
CA VAL A 20 2.03 11.13 -0.21
C VAL A 20 0.69 10.51 0.21
N SER A 21 0.40 9.30 -0.26
CA SER A 21 -0.87 8.60 -0.04
C SER A 21 -2.08 9.48 -0.34
N ALA A 22 -2.09 10.16 -1.49
CA ALA A 22 -3.15 11.08 -1.91
C ALA A 22 -4.47 10.36 -2.21
N VAL A 23 -5.25 10.06 -1.16
CA VAL A 23 -6.53 9.36 -1.25
C VAL A 23 -7.46 9.95 -2.33
N PRO A 24 -7.64 11.29 -2.45
CA PRO A 24 -8.55 11.85 -3.45
C PRO A 24 -8.18 11.52 -4.91
N VAL A 25 -6.90 11.32 -5.22
CA VAL A 25 -6.45 10.91 -6.56
C VAL A 25 -6.89 9.48 -6.85
N TYR A 26 -6.70 8.57 -5.89
CA TYR A 26 -7.07 7.17 -6.03
C TYR A 26 -8.59 6.95 -6.03
N GLN A 27 -9.32 7.77 -5.28
CA GLN A 27 -10.79 7.82 -5.34
C GLN A 27 -11.30 8.21 -6.74
N GLU A 28 -10.68 9.21 -7.36
CA GLU A 28 -11.03 9.60 -8.72
C GLU A 28 -10.71 8.50 -9.74
N ILE A 29 -9.57 7.83 -9.59
CA ILE A 29 -9.23 6.67 -10.43
C ILE A 29 -10.25 5.55 -10.24
N ALA A 30 -10.65 5.24 -9.00
CA ALA A 30 -11.63 4.21 -8.72
C ALA A 30 -12.99 4.53 -9.33
N ARG A 31 -13.46 5.78 -9.25
CA ARG A 31 -14.69 6.24 -9.93
C ARG A 31 -14.61 6.11 -11.45
N ARG A 32 -13.45 6.44 -12.05
CA ARG A 32 -13.24 6.26 -13.50
C ARG A 32 -13.20 4.79 -13.92
N ILE A 33 -12.67 3.90 -13.08
CA ILE A 33 -12.71 2.45 -13.30
C ILE A 33 -14.16 1.97 -13.21
N GLY A 34 -14.90 2.40 -12.19
CA GLY A 34 -16.29 1.99 -11.94
C GLY A 34 -16.39 0.62 -11.27
N GLN A 35 -17.54 0.38 -10.62
CA GLN A 35 -17.76 -0.78 -9.74
C GLN A 35 -17.50 -2.13 -10.42
N GLU A 36 -18.08 -2.35 -11.61
CA GLU A 36 -18.00 -3.62 -12.31
C GLU A 36 -16.56 -4.01 -12.67
N ARG A 37 -15.80 -3.07 -13.25
CA ARG A 37 -14.40 -3.32 -13.61
C ARG A 37 -13.53 -3.46 -12.37
N MET A 38 -13.82 -2.70 -11.30
CA MET A 38 -13.08 -2.82 -10.05
C MET A 38 -13.24 -4.21 -9.44
N GLN A 39 -14.49 -4.68 -9.28
CA GLN A 39 -14.78 -6.03 -8.78
C GLN A 39 -14.08 -7.10 -9.61
N LYS A 40 -14.21 -7.03 -10.96
CA LYS A 40 -13.54 -7.96 -11.86
C LYS A 40 -12.03 -8.06 -11.62
N TYR A 41 -11.34 -6.94 -11.42
CA TYR A 41 -9.90 -6.95 -11.19
C TYR A 41 -9.53 -7.36 -9.77
N VAL A 42 -10.32 -7.02 -8.75
CA VAL A 42 -10.11 -7.49 -7.38
C VAL A 42 -10.27 -9.02 -7.30
N ASP A 43 -11.25 -9.58 -8.01
CA ASP A 43 -11.42 -11.02 -8.15
C ASP A 43 -10.25 -11.67 -8.90
N LEU A 44 -9.86 -11.10 -10.04
CA LEU A 44 -8.77 -11.60 -10.87
C LEU A 44 -7.43 -11.60 -10.10
N LEU A 45 -7.20 -10.58 -9.27
CA LEU A 45 -5.98 -10.46 -8.48
C LEU A 45 -5.96 -11.37 -7.25
N ASP A 46 -7.10 -11.96 -6.88
CA ASP A 46 -7.27 -12.72 -5.64
C ASP A 46 -6.82 -11.90 -4.42
N TYR A 47 -7.48 -10.77 -4.18
CA TYR A 47 -7.07 -9.82 -3.15
C TYR A 47 -7.99 -9.87 -1.92
N GLY A 48 -7.50 -10.57 -0.88
CA GLY A 48 -8.20 -10.71 0.41
C GLY A 48 -9.58 -11.35 0.26
N ASN A 49 -10.58 -10.81 0.96
CA ASN A 49 -11.97 -11.28 0.86
C ASN A 49 -12.70 -10.85 -0.42
N ARG A 50 -12.03 -10.09 -1.31
CA ARG A 50 -12.52 -9.62 -2.61
C ARG A 50 -13.82 -8.79 -2.59
N ASP A 51 -14.23 -8.28 -1.43
CA ASP A 51 -15.48 -7.51 -1.28
C ASP A 51 -15.25 -6.02 -1.52
N VAL A 52 -15.60 -5.51 -2.71
CA VAL A 52 -15.56 -4.06 -3.02
C VAL A 52 -16.86 -3.32 -2.66
N GLY A 53 -17.67 -3.89 -1.77
CA GLY A 53 -18.83 -3.27 -1.16
C GLY A 53 -18.46 -2.10 -0.23
N GLY A 54 -19.43 -1.21 0.00
CA GLY A 54 -19.26 0.00 0.82
C GLY A 54 -18.94 1.27 0.02
N GLY A 55 -18.97 1.20 -1.32
CA GLY A 55 -18.84 2.35 -2.22
C GLY A 55 -17.53 2.33 -3.03
N ILE A 56 -17.63 2.64 -4.32
CA ILE A 56 -16.52 2.49 -5.29
C ILE A 56 -15.26 3.28 -4.93
N ASP A 57 -15.37 4.34 -4.14
CA ASP A 57 -14.25 5.17 -3.70
C ASP A 57 -14.00 5.10 -2.18
N GLN A 58 -14.59 4.12 -1.50
CA GLN A 58 -14.49 3.90 -0.05
C GLN A 58 -14.21 2.45 0.36
N PHE A 59 -14.38 1.48 -0.54
CA PHE A 59 -14.38 0.05 -0.19
C PHE A 59 -13.10 -0.43 0.53
N TRP A 60 -11.95 0.20 0.27
CA TRP A 60 -10.66 -0.11 0.90
C TRP A 60 -10.34 0.73 2.15
N LEU A 61 -11.18 1.72 2.49
CA LEU A 61 -11.00 2.61 3.65
C LEU A 61 -11.97 2.23 4.76
N THR A 62 -13.26 2.32 4.43
CA THR A 62 -14.37 2.17 5.39
C THR A 62 -15.36 1.10 4.99
N GLY A 63 -15.29 0.58 3.76
CA GLY A 63 -16.16 -0.47 3.26
C GLY A 63 -15.73 -1.87 3.71
N ASN A 64 -16.00 -2.86 2.87
CA ASN A 64 -15.98 -4.26 3.27
C ASN A 64 -14.69 -5.02 2.95
N LEU A 65 -13.78 -4.43 2.15
CA LEU A 65 -12.57 -5.12 1.73
C LEU A 65 -11.68 -5.41 2.94
N ARG A 66 -11.31 -6.67 3.14
CA ARG A 66 -10.40 -7.11 4.20
C ARG A 66 -9.32 -8.00 3.59
N ILE A 67 -8.12 -7.90 4.14
CA ILE A 67 -6.96 -8.70 3.78
C ILE A 67 -6.08 -8.84 5.01
N ASP A 68 -5.54 -10.04 5.25
CA ASP A 68 -4.64 -10.32 6.37
C ASP A 68 -3.16 -10.12 5.98
N PRO A 69 -2.23 -10.11 6.96
CA PRO A 69 -0.80 -9.88 6.67
C PRO A 69 -0.14 -10.96 5.80
N VAL A 70 -0.59 -12.21 5.87
CA VAL A 70 -0.05 -13.32 5.07
C VAL A 70 -0.51 -13.17 3.61
N GLU A 71 -1.78 -12.82 3.40
CA GLU A 71 -2.33 -12.49 2.08
C GLU A 71 -1.63 -11.27 1.47
N GLN A 72 -1.28 -10.25 2.28
CA GLN A 72 -0.45 -9.13 1.84
C GLN A 72 0.93 -9.58 1.35
N VAL A 73 1.61 -10.46 2.10
CA VAL A 73 2.92 -10.99 1.70
C VAL A 73 2.81 -11.75 0.38
N ASP A 74 1.80 -12.60 0.21
CA ASP A 74 1.59 -13.34 -1.05
C ASP A 74 1.35 -12.38 -2.23
N PHE A 75 0.43 -11.41 -2.08
CA PHE A 75 0.13 -10.46 -3.13
C PHE A 75 1.36 -9.63 -3.54
N VAL A 76 2.11 -9.13 -2.56
CA VAL A 76 3.32 -8.32 -2.79
C VAL A 76 4.43 -9.16 -3.42
N ASP A 77 4.61 -10.43 -3.02
CA ASP A 77 5.59 -11.30 -3.66
C ASP A 77 5.23 -11.59 -5.12
N ARG A 78 3.94 -11.86 -5.41
CA ARG A 78 3.46 -11.98 -6.79
C ARG A 78 3.71 -10.71 -7.59
N LEU A 79 3.45 -9.52 -7.05
CA LEU A 79 3.76 -8.24 -7.70
C LEU A 79 5.27 -8.10 -7.98
N ARG A 80 6.11 -8.38 -6.97
CA ARG A 80 7.57 -8.29 -7.06
C ARG A 80 8.13 -9.18 -8.17
N ARG A 81 7.66 -10.43 -8.24
CA ARG A 81 8.05 -11.41 -9.28
C ARG A 81 7.37 -11.22 -10.62
N ARG A 82 6.48 -10.24 -10.76
CA ARG A 82 5.67 -10.00 -11.96
C ARG A 82 4.71 -11.14 -12.30
N ALA A 83 4.25 -11.84 -11.27
CA ALA A 83 3.42 -13.05 -11.36
C ALA A 83 1.92 -12.78 -11.17
N LEU A 84 1.48 -11.52 -11.00
CA LEU A 84 0.05 -11.22 -10.99
C LEU A 84 -0.55 -11.46 -12.40
N PRO A 85 -1.83 -11.86 -12.51
CA PRO A 85 -2.52 -12.13 -13.78
C PRO A 85 -2.91 -10.85 -14.55
N ILE A 86 -1.96 -9.93 -14.68
CA ILE A 86 -2.06 -8.66 -15.41
C ILE A 86 -0.77 -8.41 -16.19
N SER A 87 -0.79 -7.46 -17.14
CA SER A 87 0.39 -7.23 -17.98
C SER A 87 1.66 -6.94 -17.18
N LYS A 88 2.79 -7.53 -17.60
CA LYS A 88 4.11 -7.27 -16.99
C LYS A 88 4.41 -5.76 -16.95
N ARG A 89 4.07 -5.03 -18.02
CA ARG A 89 4.22 -3.58 -18.11
C ARG A 89 3.52 -2.84 -16.96
N SER A 90 2.27 -3.21 -16.64
CA SER A 90 1.54 -2.58 -15.53
C SER A 90 2.21 -2.87 -14.19
N GLN A 91 2.67 -4.10 -13.97
CA GLN A 91 3.37 -4.49 -12.75
C GLN A 91 4.73 -3.79 -12.60
N ASP A 92 5.47 -3.63 -13.71
CA ASP A 92 6.72 -2.86 -13.75
C ASP A 92 6.47 -1.40 -13.37
N LEU A 93 5.45 -0.77 -13.93
CA LEU A 93 5.07 0.61 -13.60
C LEU A 93 4.68 0.78 -12.13
N VAL A 94 3.91 -0.15 -11.57
CA VAL A 94 3.53 -0.09 -10.14
C VAL A 94 4.77 -0.22 -9.25
N ALA A 95 5.64 -1.18 -9.51
CA ALA A 95 6.86 -1.37 -8.73
C ALA A 95 7.83 -0.18 -8.83
N ASP A 96 7.88 0.44 -10.00
CA ASP A 96 8.69 1.62 -10.28
C ASP A 96 8.21 2.86 -9.51
N ILE A 97 6.89 3.06 -9.37
CA ILE A 97 6.34 4.21 -8.65
C ILE A 97 6.30 4.05 -7.13
N LEU A 98 6.51 2.83 -6.59
CA LEU A 98 6.50 2.62 -5.15
C LEU A 98 7.57 3.48 -4.46
N PRO A 99 7.24 4.09 -3.31
CA PRO A 99 8.22 4.78 -2.48
C PRO A 99 9.41 3.88 -2.12
N VAL A 100 10.60 4.47 -2.17
CA VAL A 100 11.88 3.81 -1.89
C VAL A 100 12.54 4.44 -0.69
N THR A 101 12.94 3.63 0.28
CA THR A 101 13.77 4.01 1.42
C THR A 101 15.10 3.26 1.34
N LYS A 102 16.22 3.97 1.43
CA LYS A 102 17.56 3.35 1.52
C LYS A 102 17.91 3.07 2.98
N VAL A 103 18.52 1.91 3.24
CA VAL A 103 19.00 1.49 4.56
C VAL A 103 20.36 0.82 4.36
N GLY A 104 21.45 1.53 4.64
CA GLY A 104 22.79 1.06 4.25
C GLY A 104 22.89 0.82 2.74
N ASP A 105 23.32 -0.38 2.36
CA ASP A 105 23.39 -0.85 0.97
C ASP A 105 22.08 -1.49 0.47
N SER A 106 21.05 -1.53 1.33
CA SER A 106 19.76 -2.15 1.07
C SER A 106 18.71 -1.12 0.64
N VAL A 107 17.69 -1.58 -0.09
CA VAL A 107 16.56 -0.77 -0.55
C VAL A 107 15.24 -1.39 -0.10
N ILE A 108 14.37 -0.60 0.52
CA ILE A 108 13.00 -0.97 0.84
C ILE A 108 12.05 -0.28 -0.14
N ARG A 109 11.22 -1.05 -0.85
CA ARG A 109 10.10 -0.56 -1.64
C ARG A 109 8.81 -0.92 -0.94
N ALA A 110 8.03 0.09 -0.52
CA ALA A 110 6.88 -0.18 0.32
C ALA A 110 5.76 0.85 0.18
N LYS A 111 4.55 0.42 0.52
CA LYS A 111 3.41 1.30 0.71
C LYS A 111 2.93 1.24 2.15
N SER A 112 2.71 2.42 2.74
CA SER A 112 2.06 2.56 4.04
C SER A 112 0.53 2.53 3.93
N GLY A 113 -0.16 2.12 4.98
CA GLY A 113 -1.62 2.22 5.10
C GLY A 113 -2.01 2.66 6.51
N LEU A 114 -3.08 3.44 6.62
CA LEU A 114 -3.60 3.89 7.91
C LEU A 114 -5.14 3.87 7.87
N LEU A 115 -5.73 2.95 8.60
CA LEU A 115 -7.19 2.82 8.72
C LEU A 115 -7.73 3.79 9.78
N GLY A 116 -8.95 4.29 9.57
CA GLY A 116 -9.64 5.18 10.51
C GLY A 116 -9.21 6.65 10.44
N ALA A 117 -8.17 6.98 9.66
CA ALA A 117 -7.71 8.34 9.47
C ALA A 117 -8.78 9.26 8.87
N GLU A 118 -9.61 8.77 7.93
CA GLU A 118 -10.72 9.56 7.39
C GLU A 118 -11.84 9.85 8.41
N ARG A 119 -11.90 9.08 9.50
CA ARG A 119 -12.85 9.29 10.61
C ARG A 119 -12.27 10.15 11.73
N GLY A 120 -11.00 10.54 11.63
CA GLY A 120 -10.28 11.24 12.69
C GLY A 120 -9.79 10.33 13.82
N GLU A 121 -9.92 9.01 13.66
CA GLU A 121 -9.59 8.00 14.67
C GLU A 121 -8.68 6.92 14.04
N PRO A 122 -7.38 7.21 13.82
CA PRO A 122 -6.44 6.20 13.35
C PRO A 122 -6.44 4.98 14.28
N SER A 123 -6.54 3.79 13.69
CA SER A 123 -6.68 2.55 14.46
C SER A 123 -5.66 1.51 14.07
N LEU A 124 -5.42 1.32 12.77
CA LEU A 124 -4.58 0.23 12.26
C LEU A 124 -3.59 0.74 11.21
N GLY A 125 -2.32 0.45 11.43
CA GLY A 125 -1.20 0.81 10.57
C GLY A 125 -0.68 -0.36 9.76
N TRP A 126 -0.38 -0.09 8.49
CA TRP A 126 0.28 -1.02 7.57
C TRP A 126 1.59 -0.46 7.05
N MET A 127 2.57 -1.35 6.86
CA MET A 127 3.69 -1.16 5.94
C MET A 127 3.91 -2.48 5.20
N VAL A 128 3.68 -2.49 3.89
CA VAL A 128 3.81 -3.70 3.07
C VAL A 128 4.74 -3.44 1.90
N GLY A 129 5.58 -4.40 1.55
CA GLY A 129 6.61 -4.20 0.56
C GLY A 129 7.65 -5.30 0.51
N TRP A 130 8.81 -4.97 -0.05
CA TRP A 130 9.98 -5.84 -0.01
C TRP A 130 11.27 -5.07 0.19
N ALA A 131 12.23 -5.71 0.85
CA ALA A 131 13.61 -5.29 0.95
C ALA A 131 14.46 -5.98 -0.12
N GLU A 132 15.46 -5.26 -0.63
CA GLU A 132 16.44 -5.71 -1.61
C GLU A 132 17.83 -5.53 -0.98
N LYS A 133 18.57 -6.63 -0.78
CA LYS A 133 19.95 -6.64 -0.25
C LYS A 133 20.81 -7.55 -1.12
N GLY A 134 21.62 -6.96 -2.00
CA GLY A 134 22.26 -7.70 -3.08
C GLY A 134 21.21 -8.37 -3.98
N GLU A 135 21.32 -9.68 -4.19
CA GLU A 135 20.34 -10.48 -4.94
C GLU A 135 19.16 -10.99 -4.08
N ALA A 136 19.25 -10.83 -2.75
CA ALA A 136 18.22 -11.31 -1.84
C ALA A 136 17.02 -10.35 -1.82
N HIS A 137 15.83 -10.93 -1.85
CA HIS A 137 14.57 -10.21 -1.74
C HIS A 137 13.75 -10.74 -0.58
N THR A 138 13.40 -9.87 0.37
CA THR A 138 12.61 -10.23 1.54
C THR A 138 11.29 -9.47 1.51
N VAL A 139 10.18 -10.19 1.29
CA VAL A 139 8.82 -9.61 1.29
C VAL A 139 8.29 -9.56 2.71
N PHE A 140 7.57 -8.50 3.06
CA PHE A 140 7.08 -8.29 4.42
C PHE A 140 5.71 -7.60 4.42
N ALA A 141 5.00 -7.79 5.54
CA ALA A 141 3.82 -7.03 5.90
C ALA A 141 3.83 -6.75 7.41
N LEU A 142 4.05 -5.49 7.78
CA LEU A 142 3.81 -5.00 9.14
C LEU A 142 2.34 -4.61 9.27
N ASN A 143 1.67 -5.16 10.27
CA ASN A 143 0.35 -4.74 10.73
C ASN A 143 0.44 -4.42 12.23
N MET A 144 0.08 -3.21 12.63
CA MET A 144 0.19 -2.77 14.02
C MET A 144 -0.94 -1.82 14.41
N ASP A 145 -1.35 -1.88 15.66
CA ASP A 145 -2.26 -0.90 16.23
C ASP A 145 -1.62 0.49 16.24
N CYS A 146 -2.37 1.49 15.79
CA CYS A 146 -1.95 2.89 15.70
C CYS A 146 -2.91 3.77 16.49
N THR A 147 -3.15 3.43 17.75
CA THR A 147 -4.08 4.11 18.66
C THR A 147 -3.64 5.51 19.09
N GLU A 148 -2.39 5.87 18.83
CA GLU A 148 -1.83 7.20 19.10
C GLU A 148 -1.17 7.78 17.85
N PRO A 149 -1.26 9.11 17.60
CA PRO A 149 -0.66 9.74 16.42
C PRO A 149 0.84 9.46 16.25
N ARG A 150 1.60 9.31 17.33
CA ARG A 150 3.03 8.99 17.28
C ARG A 150 3.31 7.65 16.59
N LEU A 151 2.46 6.64 16.80
CA LEU A 151 2.65 5.28 16.28
C LEU A 151 2.54 5.23 14.75
N VAL A 152 1.84 6.20 14.15
CA VAL A 152 1.76 6.35 12.69
C VAL A 152 3.15 6.57 12.07
N GLY A 153 4.04 7.28 12.77
CA GLY A 153 5.43 7.50 12.37
C GLY A 153 6.33 6.27 12.55
N GLU A 154 5.97 5.37 13.47
CA GLU A 154 6.81 4.22 13.87
C GLU A 154 6.76 3.05 12.88
N ARG A 155 5.80 3.02 11.96
CA ARG A 155 5.64 1.90 11.00
C ARG A 155 6.92 1.61 10.21
N MET A 156 7.62 2.63 9.69
CA MET A 156 8.87 2.41 8.95
C MET A 156 10.04 2.06 9.89
N PRO A 157 10.31 2.80 10.99
CA PRO A 157 11.32 2.40 11.98
C PRO A 157 11.19 0.97 12.49
N VAL A 158 9.97 0.54 12.87
CA VAL A 158 9.71 -0.84 13.32
C VAL A 158 9.97 -1.85 12.20
N THR A 159 9.52 -1.56 10.98
CA THR A 159 9.80 -2.40 9.80
C THR A 159 11.31 -2.56 9.60
N GLN A 160 12.08 -1.47 9.68
CA GLN A 160 13.54 -1.50 9.52
C GLN A 160 14.21 -2.30 10.64
N ALA A 161 13.78 -2.14 11.89
CA ALA A 161 14.30 -2.90 13.01
C ALA A 161 14.09 -4.41 12.83
N CYS A 162 12.88 -4.85 12.49
CA CYS A 162 12.58 -6.26 12.25
C CYS A 162 13.35 -6.83 11.05
N LEU A 163 13.48 -6.06 9.96
CA LEU A 163 14.27 -6.50 8.80
C LEU A 163 15.77 -6.60 9.12
N ALA A 164 16.31 -5.68 9.93
CA ALA A 164 17.70 -5.71 10.35
C ALA A 164 17.99 -6.92 11.26
N GLU A 165 17.06 -7.28 12.15
CA GLU A 165 17.17 -8.43 13.03
C GLU A 165 17.32 -9.75 12.26
N ILE A 166 16.65 -9.88 11.11
CA ILE A 166 16.77 -11.06 10.23
C ILE A 166 17.84 -10.89 9.14
N GLY A 167 18.62 -9.80 9.18
CA GLY A 167 19.69 -9.49 8.22
C GLY A 167 19.21 -9.12 6.81
N ALA A 168 17.92 -8.82 6.63
CA ALA A 168 17.31 -8.48 5.35
C ALA A 168 17.57 -7.03 4.90
N VAL A 169 18.05 -6.17 5.80
CA VAL A 169 18.60 -4.83 5.47
C VAL A 169 19.98 -4.62 6.06
#